data_AF-A0A847WEF0-F1
#
_entry.id   AF-A0A847WEF0-F1
#
_cell.length_a   1.000
_cell.length_b   1.000
_cell.length_c   1.000
_cell.angle_alpha   90.00
_cell.angle_beta   90.00
_cell.angle_gamma   90.00
#
_symmetry.space_group_name_H-M   'P 1'
#
loop_
_entity.id
_entity.type
_entity.pdbx_description
1 polymer ?
#
loop_
_entity_poly.entity_id
_entity_poly.type
_entity_poly.pdbx_seq_one_letter_code
_entity_poly.pdbx_strand_id
1 'polypeptide(L)'
;NSLCVLTTRLPNTREEDRFIFGVFLVDENYEGDNYEEGYVSTKSKYKIKLSPKEAEEMLFWSYHANENQPEVARWSSGLHRYFNDEQAIQILRDLALIKKDTEDKELAEEFLQYFAQINAIDIDSVTEKNGALIRNGI
;
A
#
# COMPACT_ATOMS: atom_id res chain seq x y z
N ASN A 1 -5.16 -11.90 -7.26
CA ASN A 1 -4.38 -10.69 -7.62
C ASN A 1 -3.92 -10.03 -6.34
N SER A 2 -2.69 -9.53 -6.28
CA SER A 2 -2.17 -8.82 -5.11
C SER A 2 -2.19 -7.31 -5.33
N LEU A 3 -2.18 -6.56 -4.23
CA LEU A 3 -1.94 -5.12 -4.27
C LEU A 3 -0.44 -4.87 -4.22
N CYS A 4 0.07 -3.98 -5.06
CA CYS A 4 1.43 -3.46 -4.95
C CYS A 4 1.38 -1.97 -4.62
N VAL A 5 2.23 -1.55 -3.68
CA VAL A 5 2.40 -0.15 -3.31
C VAL A 5 3.84 0.28 -3.52
N LEU A 6 4.00 1.45 -4.14
CA LEU A 6 5.29 2.09 -4.30
C LEU A 6 5.50 3.06 -3.14
N THR A 7 6.62 2.89 -2.45
CA THR A 7 6.97 3.73 -1.31
C THR A 7 8.31 4.40 -1.51
N THR A 8 8.47 5.57 -0.90
CA THR A 8 9.76 6.27 -0.89
C THR A 8 9.89 7.10 0.38
N ARG A 9 11.07 7.69 0.53
CA ARG A 9 11.41 8.67 1.57
C ARG A 9 12.14 9.82 0.91
N LEU A 10 11.92 11.03 1.38
CA LEU A 10 12.75 12.16 0.95
C LEU A 10 14.17 12.01 1.52
N PRO A 11 15.20 12.52 0.83
CA PRO A 11 16.56 12.52 1.37
C PRO A 11 16.62 13.12 2.77
N ASN A 12 17.39 12.49 3.67
CA ASN A 12 17.62 12.95 5.04
C ASN A 12 16.40 12.98 5.99
N THR A 13 15.28 12.34 5.62
CA THR A 13 14.13 12.12 6.53
C THR A 13 14.33 10.87 7.40
N ARG A 14 13.41 10.54 8.31
CA ARG A 14 13.42 9.29 9.12
C ARG A 14 12.65 8.17 8.43
N GLU A 15 12.83 6.90 8.84
CA GLU A 15 12.09 5.78 8.22
C GLU A 15 10.59 5.87 8.44
N GLU A 16 10.16 6.40 9.59
CA GLU A 16 8.76 6.72 9.87
C GLU A 16 8.11 7.64 8.83
N ASP A 17 8.89 8.52 8.19
CA ASP A 17 8.42 9.45 7.15
C ASP A 17 8.25 8.78 5.77
N ARG A 18 8.44 7.45 5.67
CA ARG A 18 8.21 6.71 4.42
C ARG A 18 6.73 6.80 4.05
N PHE A 19 6.46 7.23 2.83
CA PHE A 19 5.12 7.38 2.32
C PHE A 19 4.86 6.56 1.07
N ILE A 20 3.58 6.26 0.84
CA ILE A 20 3.08 5.61 -0.37
C ILE A 20 2.81 6.69 -1.42
N PHE A 21 3.35 6.53 -2.63
CA PHE A 21 3.16 7.49 -3.74
C PHE A 21 2.49 6.88 -4.98
N GLY A 22 2.28 5.56 -4.98
CA GLY A 22 1.58 4.87 -6.04
C GLY A 22 1.04 3.54 -5.56
N VAL A 23 -0.12 3.16 -6.08
CA VAL A 23 -0.81 1.91 -5.74
C VAL A 23 -1.33 1.28 -7.02
N PHE A 24 -1.12 -0.01 -7.23
CA PHE A 24 -1.62 -0.70 -8.41
C PHE A 24 -1.93 -2.17 -8.15
N LEU A 25 -2.90 -2.71 -8.90
CA LEU A 25 -3.27 -4.10 -8.85
C LEU A 25 -2.33 -4.91 -9.73
N VAL A 26 -1.78 -5.98 -9.19
CA VAL A 26 -0.97 -6.93 -9.94
C VAL A 26 -1.87 -7.97 -10.60
N ASP A 27 -1.88 -8.01 -11.93
CA ASP A 27 -2.63 -8.99 -12.73
C ASP A 27 -1.74 -9.96 -13.52
N GLU A 28 -0.44 -9.68 -13.63
CA GLU A 28 0.57 -10.57 -14.20
C GLU A 28 1.79 -10.62 -13.27
N ASN A 29 2.11 -11.82 -12.75
CA ASN A 29 3.33 -12.09 -11.98
C ASN A 29 4.18 -13.12 -12.71
N TYR A 30 5.43 -12.75 -13.02
CA TYR A 30 6.47 -13.69 -13.41
C TYR A 30 7.56 -13.62 -12.33
N GLU A 31 7.74 -14.71 -11.57
CA GLU A 31 8.68 -14.76 -10.44
C GLU A 31 10.16 -14.70 -10.87
N GLY A 32 10.42 -14.77 -12.18
CA GLY A 32 11.77 -14.92 -12.72
C GLY A 32 12.21 -16.37 -12.68
N ASP A 33 13.32 -16.66 -13.36
CA ASP A 33 14.00 -17.95 -13.28
C ASP A 33 15.51 -17.74 -13.10
N ASN A 34 16.32 -18.80 -13.26
CA ASN A 34 17.77 -18.69 -13.11
C ASN A 34 18.45 -17.78 -14.16
N TYR A 35 17.71 -17.24 -15.13
CA TYR A 35 18.21 -16.43 -16.24
C TYR A 35 17.53 -15.05 -16.35
N GLU A 36 16.29 -14.89 -15.88
CA GLU A 36 15.56 -13.62 -15.95
C GLU A 36 15.09 -13.13 -14.57
N GLU A 37 15.33 -11.84 -14.29
CA GLU A 37 14.76 -11.17 -13.10
C GLU A 37 13.23 -11.14 -13.20
N GLY A 38 12.55 -11.55 -12.13
CA GLY A 38 11.10 -11.48 -12.05
C GLY A 38 10.58 -10.06 -12.17
N TYR A 39 9.41 -9.89 -12.78
CA TYR A 39 8.74 -8.60 -12.88
C TYR A 39 7.27 -8.71 -12.45
N VAL A 40 6.80 -7.60 -11.90
CA VAL A 40 5.40 -7.39 -11.54
C VAL A 40 4.86 -6.35 -12.51
N SER A 41 3.90 -6.73 -13.35
CA SER A 41 3.24 -5.79 -14.27
C SER A 41 1.74 -5.73 -14.03
N THR A 42 1.15 -4.64 -14.50
CA THR A 42 -0.30 -4.46 -14.49
C THR A 42 -0.80 -4.00 -15.85
N LYS A 43 -1.71 -4.78 -16.44
CA LYS A 43 -2.52 -4.34 -17.60
C LYS A 43 -3.85 -3.73 -17.15
N SER A 44 -4.18 -3.87 -15.87
CA SER A 44 -5.38 -3.35 -15.27
C SER A 44 -5.45 -1.82 -15.29
N LYS A 45 -6.68 -1.31 -15.29
CA LYS A 45 -6.98 0.11 -15.03
C LYS A 45 -6.70 0.50 -13.57
N TYR A 46 -6.61 -0.47 -12.66
CA TYR A 46 -6.43 -0.23 -11.24
C TYR A 46 -4.98 0.12 -10.91
N LYS A 47 -4.63 1.38 -11.18
CA LYS A 47 -3.34 2.01 -10.88
C LYS A 47 -3.57 3.49 -10.62
N ILE A 48 -3.16 3.96 -9.45
CA ILE A 48 -3.36 5.34 -9.00
C ILE A 48 -2.03 5.88 -8.52
N LYS A 49 -1.71 7.11 -8.96
CA LYS A 49 -0.56 7.87 -8.49
C LYS A 49 -1.03 8.96 -7.52
N LEU A 50 -0.29 9.15 -6.45
CA LEU A 50 -0.49 10.27 -5.54
C LEU A 50 0.41 11.43 -5.94
N SER A 51 -0.14 12.64 -5.90
CA SER A 51 0.64 13.86 -5.87
C SER A 51 1.48 13.91 -4.58
N PRO A 52 2.58 14.68 -4.53
CA PRO A 52 3.40 14.77 -3.33
C PRO A 52 2.59 15.13 -2.07
N LYS A 53 1.62 16.04 -2.19
CA LYS A 53 0.77 16.47 -1.07
C LYS A 53 -0.16 15.36 -0.57
N GLU A 54 -0.80 14.63 -1.48
CA GLU A 54 -1.64 13.47 -1.12
C GLU A 54 -0.79 12.34 -0.50
N ALA A 55 0.43 12.15 -0.99
CA ALA A 55 1.33 11.12 -0.51
C ALA A 55 1.80 11.35 0.93
N GLU A 56 1.97 12.60 1.36
CA GLU A 56 2.28 12.96 2.75
C GLU A 56 1.23 12.46 3.75
N GLU A 57 -0.02 12.25 3.32
CA GLU A 57 -1.10 11.71 4.15
C GLU A 57 -1.06 10.16 4.27
N MET A 58 -0.24 9.48 3.45
CA MET A 58 -0.16 8.01 3.39
C MET A 58 1.19 7.47 3.88
N LEU A 59 1.49 7.66 5.17
CA LEU A 59 2.68 7.07 5.79
C LEU A 59 2.59 5.53 5.79
N PHE A 60 3.56 4.88 5.18
CA PHE A 60 3.63 3.42 5.04
C PHE A 60 3.58 2.70 6.40
N TRP A 61 4.29 3.25 7.38
CA TRP A 61 4.37 2.69 8.73
C TRP A 61 3.11 2.90 9.57
N SER A 62 2.10 3.64 9.08
CA SER A 62 0.77 3.63 9.69
C SER A 62 0.05 2.30 9.43
N TYR A 63 0.33 1.65 8.30
CA TYR A 63 -0.28 0.39 7.90
C TYR A 63 0.57 -0.83 8.27
N HIS A 64 1.89 -0.71 8.13
CA HIS A 64 2.81 -1.83 8.28
C HIS A 64 3.58 -1.80 9.61
N ALA A 65 3.85 -2.98 10.16
CA ALA A 65 4.67 -3.19 11.34
C ALA A 65 5.57 -4.43 11.10
N ASN A 66 6.82 -4.35 11.55
CA ASN A 66 7.74 -5.49 11.45
C ASN A 66 7.35 -6.56 12.47
N GLU A 67 7.33 -7.84 12.08
CA GLU A 67 6.93 -8.95 12.98
C GLU A 67 7.72 -9.00 14.29
N ASN A 68 9.04 -8.83 14.20
CA ASN A 68 9.94 -8.93 15.37
C ASN A 68 10.00 -7.65 16.22
N GLN A 69 9.71 -6.49 15.63
CA GLN A 69 9.79 -5.18 16.29
C GLN A 69 8.63 -4.31 15.79
N PRO A 70 7.39 -4.62 16.18
CA PRO A 70 6.20 -3.98 15.61
C PRO A 70 6.11 -2.50 15.94
N GLU A 71 6.75 -2.07 17.04
CA GLU A 71 6.86 -0.67 17.50
C GLU A 71 8.03 0.09 16.83
N VAL A 72 8.66 -0.44 15.78
CA VAL A 72 9.82 0.24 15.18
C VAL A 72 9.65 0.33 13.66
N ALA A 73 9.50 1.57 13.18
CA ALA A 73 9.53 1.90 11.76
C ALA A 73 10.96 1.74 11.22
N ARG A 74 11.24 0.58 10.62
CA ARG A 74 12.58 0.25 10.13
C ARG A 74 12.52 -0.65 8.89
N TRP A 75 13.09 -0.16 7.79
CA TRP A 75 13.18 -0.92 6.54
C TRP A 75 14.26 -2.00 6.52
N SER A 76 15.32 -1.91 7.33
CA SER A 76 16.37 -2.95 7.44
C SER A 76 16.86 -3.47 6.06
N SER A 77 16.94 -4.78 5.85
CA SER A 77 17.31 -5.45 4.60
C SER A 77 16.07 -5.80 3.74
N GLY A 78 16.31 -6.10 2.46
CA GLY A 78 15.27 -6.51 1.51
C GLY A 78 14.73 -5.36 0.67
N LEU A 79 14.39 -5.67 -0.58
CA LEU A 79 13.94 -4.68 -1.58
C LEU A 79 12.45 -4.32 -1.43
N HIS A 80 11.65 -5.22 -0.88
CA HIS A 80 10.21 -5.06 -0.72
C HIS A 80 9.72 -5.57 0.64
N ARG A 81 8.44 -5.30 0.94
CA ARG A 81 7.73 -5.78 2.12
C ARG A 81 6.42 -6.39 1.70
N TYR A 82 6.13 -7.59 2.21
CA TYR A 82 4.82 -8.20 2.09
C TYR A 82 3.90 -7.62 3.17
N PHE A 83 2.64 -7.47 2.82
CA PHE A 83 1.56 -7.07 3.72
C PHE A 83 0.34 -7.92 3.36
N ASN A 84 -0.55 -8.12 4.31
CA ASN A 84 -1.74 -8.96 4.12
C ASN A 84 -2.88 -8.18 3.44
N ASP A 85 -3.95 -8.89 3.09
CA ASP A 85 -5.06 -8.26 2.38
C ASP A 85 -5.85 -7.27 3.25
N GLU A 86 -5.85 -7.41 4.58
CA GLU A 86 -6.43 -6.41 5.49
C GLU A 86 -5.68 -5.08 5.39
N GLN A 87 -4.35 -5.12 5.37
CA GLN A 87 -3.51 -3.93 5.14
C GLN A 87 -3.77 -3.33 3.76
N ALA A 88 -3.98 -4.18 2.73
CA ALA A 88 -4.35 -3.72 1.40
C ALA A 88 -5.69 -2.96 1.41
N ILE A 89 -6.71 -3.49 2.10
CA ILE A 89 -8.01 -2.82 2.26
C ILE A 89 -7.89 -1.51 3.03
N GLN A 90 -7.10 -1.46 4.10
CA GLN A 90 -6.83 -0.23 4.85
C GLN A 90 -6.20 0.84 3.94
N ILE A 91 -5.21 0.48 3.12
CA ILE A 91 -4.57 1.39 2.16
C ILE A 91 -5.57 1.89 1.11
N LEU A 92 -6.38 1.00 0.55
CA LEU A 92 -7.35 1.36 -0.49
C LEU A 92 -8.51 2.23 0.04
N ARG A 93 -8.92 2.04 1.30
CA ARG A 93 -9.88 2.91 1.99
C ARG A 93 -9.36 4.34 2.12
N ASP A 94 -8.15 4.50 2.63
CA ASP A 94 -7.51 5.80 2.76
C ASP A 94 -7.28 6.45 1.39
N LEU A 95 -6.86 5.66 0.40
CA LEU A 95 -6.69 6.13 -0.97
C LEU A 95 -8.00 6.68 -1.55
N ALA A 96 -9.12 5.98 -1.36
CA ALA A 96 -10.43 6.45 -1.79
C ALA A 96 -10.84 7.74 -1.08
N LEU A 97 -10.52 7.87 0.22
CA LEU A 97 -10.81 9.07 1.00
C LEU A 97 -9.98 10.28 0.53
N ILE A 98 -8.69 10.08 0.25
CA ILE A 98 -7.79 11.11 -0.28
C ILE A 98 -8.23 11.56 -1.68
N LYS A 99 -8.65 10.62 -2.52
CA LYS A 99 -9.08 10.89 -3.90
C LYS A 99 -10.51 11.42 -4.03
N LYS A 100 -11.27 11.53 -2.93
CA LYS A 100 -12.72 11.83 -2.92
C LYS A 100 -13.12 13.10 -3.68
N ASP A 101 -12.24 14.10 -3.76
CA ASP A 101 -12.48 15.40 -4.41
C ASP A 101 -11.61 15.61 -5.66
N THR A 102 -11.10 14.51 -6.23
CA THR A 102 -10.23 14.51 -7.42
C THR A 102 -10.88 13.76 -8.58
N GLU A 103 -10.28 13.84 -9.77
CA GLU A 103 -10.73 13.07 -10.94
C GLU A 103 -10.62 11.55 -10.76
N ASP A 104 -9.74 11.08 -9.87
CA ASP A 104 -9.52 9.65 -9.60
C ASP A 104 -10.53 9.06 -8.61
N LYS A 105 -11.51 9.83 -8.10
CA LYS A 105 -12.48 9.37 -7.08
C LYS A 105 -13.11 8.03 -7.45
N GLU A 106 -13.77 7.98 -8.61
CA GLU A 106 -14.52 6.80 -9.04
C GLU A 106 -13.60 5.59 -9.20
N LEU A 107 -12.39 5.81 -9.74
CA LEU A 107 -11.39 4.75 -9.88
C LEU A 107 -10.93 4.23 -8.52
N ALA A 108 -10.70 5.10 -7.54
CA ALA A 108 -10.25 4.71 -6.21
C ALA A 108 -11.33 3.91 -5.44
N GLU A 109 -12.58 4.37 -5.51
CA GLU A 109 -13.74 3.68 -4.92
C GLU A 109 -13.96 2.31 -5.59
N GLU A 110 -13.93 2.26 -6.92
CA GLU A 110 -14.06 1.00 -7.67
C GLU A 110 -12.91 0.04 -7.36
N PHE A 111 -11.68 0.55 -7.24
CA PHE A 111 -10.51 -0.28 -6.94
C PHE A 111 -10.64 -0.93 -5.56
N LEU A 112 -11.05 -0.19 -4.53
CA LEU A 112 -11.34 -0.75 -3.21
C LEU A 112 -12.38 -1.89 -3.29
N GLN A 113 -13.51 -1.65 -3.94
CA GLN A 113 -14.59 -2.63 -4.06
C GLN A 113 -14.14 -3.88 -4.83
N TYR A 114 -13.44 -3.68 -5.95
CA TYR A 114 -12.95 -4.77 -6.78
C TYR A 114 -11.92 -5.63 -6.02
N PHE A 115 -10.95 -5.01 -5.33
CA PHE A 115 -9.95 -5.75 -4.56
C PHE A 115 -10.60 -6.57 -3.43
N ALA A 116 -11.56 -6.00 -2.72
CA ALA A 116 -12.32 -6.70 -1.69
C ALA A 116 -13.09 -7.90 -2.27
N GLN A 117 -13.76 -7.71 -3.41
CA GLN A 117 -14.54 -8.75 -4.07
C GLN A 117 -13.66 -9.95 -4.49
N ILE A 118 -12.54 -9.70 -5.17
CA ILE A 118 -11.70 -10.80 -5.68
C ILE A 118 -10.95 -11.56 -4.58
N ASN A 119 -10.77 -10.95 -3.41
CA ASN A 119 -10.16 -11.58 -2.25
C ASN A 119 -11.19 -12.04 -1.20
N ALA A 120 -12.49 -11.92 -1.49
CA ALA A 120 -13.60 -12.31 -0.61
C ALA A 120 -13.54 -11.69 0.79
N ILE A 121 -13.20 -10.40 0.87
CA ILE A 121 -13.09 -9.64 2.12
C ILE A 121 -14.31 -8.74 2.29
N ASP A 122 -14.96 -8.83 3.44
CA ASP A 122 -15.94 -7.84 3.85
C ASP A 122 -15.19 -6.59 4.33
N ILE A 123 -15.28 -5.51 3.54
CA ILE A 123 -14.62 -4.24 3.83
C ILE A 123 -14.94 -3.84 5.27
N ASP A 124 -16.20 -3.82 5.68
CA ASP A 124 -16.65 -3.32 6.98
C ASP A 124 -16.16 -4.14 8.18
N SER A 125 -15.70 -5.37 7.95
CA SER A 125 -15.09 -6.22 8.97
C SER A 125 -13.60 -5.94 9.22
N VAL A 126 -12.91 -5.28 8.27
CA VAL A 126 -11.48 -5.00 8.37
C VAL A 126 -11.21 -3.97 9.47
N THR A 127 -10.35 -4.36 10.41
CA THR A 127 -9.99 -3.53 11.57
C THR A 127 -9.24 -2.27 11.16
N GLU A 128 -9.14 -1.32 12.09
CA GLU A 128 -8.31 -0.13 11.93
C GLU A 128 -6.83 -0.48 11.76
N LYS A 129 -6.09 0.50 11.21
CA LYS A 129 -4.64 0.44 11.01
C LYS A 129 -3.94 0.12 12.33
N ASN A 130 -2.92 -0.73 12.25
CA ASN A 130 -2.15 -1.15 13.42
C ASN A 130 -0.65 -1.26 13.09
N GLY A 131 -0.17 -0.35 12.23
CA GLY A 131 1.24 -0.25 11.88
C GLY A 131 2.09 0.34 13.00
N ALA A 132 3.40 0.39 12.76
CA ALA A 132 4.39 0.82 13.76
C ALA A 132 4.16 2.25 14.29
N LEU A 133 3.62 3.17 13.48
CA LEU A 133 3.32 4.53 13.95
C LEU A 133 2.13 4.55 14.90
N ILE A 134 1.05 3.84 14.53
CA ILE A 134 -0.18 3.76 15.33
C ILE A 134 0.10 3.16 16.70
N ARG A 135 0.89 2.09 16.76
CA ARG A 135 1.20 1.40 18.01
C ARG A 135 2.08 2.22 18.98
N ASN A 136 2.97 3.04 18.44
CA ASN A 136 3.78 3.97 19.22
C ASN A 136 3.02 5.23 19.69
N GLY A 137 1.76 5.40 19.26
CA GLY A 137 0.99 6.61 19.53
C GLY A 137 1.49 7.83 18.76
N ILE A 138 2.08 7.61 17.58
CA ILE A 138 2.55 8.65 16.63
C ILE A 138 1.53 8.80 15.51
#